data_AF-A0A8B3LIG1-F1
#
_entry.id   AF-A0A8B3LIG1-F1
#
_cell.length_a   1.000
_cell.length_b   1.000
_cell.length_c   1.000
_cell.angle_alpha   90.00
_cell.angle_beta   90.00
_cell.angle_gamma   90.00
#
_symmetry.space_group_name_H-M   'P 1'
#
loop_
_entity.id
_entity.type
_entity.pdbx_description
1 polymer ?
#
loop_
_entity_poly.entity_id
_entity_poly.type
_entity_poly.pdbx_seq_one_letter_code
_entity_poly.pdbx_strand_id
1 'polypeptide(L)' 'MSSLHKRNPGFHPSDLQLCQRVFDRVCLERKLNRMSGESDVQLLAATVFSLFQNGCRNEGELLESFRRTRQ' A
#
# COMPACT_ATOMS: atom_id res chain seq x y z
N MET A 1 7.79 -25.66 26.29
CA MET A 1 7.66 -24.22 26.60
C MET A 1 8.98 -23.58 26.16
N SER A 2 9.11 -22.69 25.19
CA SER A 2 8.17 -21.86 24.43
C SER A 2 8.95 -21.48 23.16
N SER A 3 8.69 -22.14 22.03
CA SER A 3 9.30 -21.71 20.76
C SER A 3 8.61 -20.41 20.38
N LEU A 4 9.29 -19.31 20.70
CA LEU A 4 8.97 -17.93 20.35
C LEU A 4 8.16 -17.91 19.06
N HIS A 5 6.91 -17.50 19.18
CA HIS A 5 6.10 -17.06 18.06
C HIS A 5 7.03 -16.24 17.18
N LYS A 6 7.35 -16.76 16.00
CA LYS A 6 7.83 -16.01 14.87
C LYS A 6 6.72 -15.00 14.60
N ARG A 7 6.70 -13.93 15.39
CA ARG A 7 5.92 -12.72 15.13
C ARG A 7 6.47 -12.31 13.78
N ASN A 8 5.79 -12.74 12.74
CA ASN A 8 5.73 -12.00 11.50
C ASN A 8 5.71 -10.53 11.97
N PRO A 9 6.67 -9.68 11.60
CA PRO A 9 6.58 -8.27 11.91
C PRO A 9 5.40 -7.77 11.08
N GLY A 10 4.19 -8.03 11.61
CA GLY A 10 2.94 -7.66 11.02
C GLY A 10 3.00 -6.16 10.88
N PHE A 11 2.68 -5.70 9.67
CA PHE A 11 2.56 -4.29 9.31
C PHE A 11 2.36 -3.43 10.54
N HIS A 12 3.37 -2.64 10.89
CA HIS A 12 3.25 -1.73 12.00
C HIS A 12 2.08 -0.78 11.67
N PRO A 13 1.33 -0.26 12.66
CA PRO A 13 0.27 0.71 12.38
C PRO A 13 0.77 1.90 11.55
N SER A 14 2.05 2.25 11.70
CA SER A 14 2.76 3.24 10.88
C SER A 14 2.85 2.86 9.40
N ASP A 15 3.10 1.58 9.10
CA ASP A 15 3.19 1.04 7.74
C ASP A 15 1.82 1.04 7.06
N LEU A 16 0.78 0.63 7.80
CA LEU A 16 -0.60 0.67 7.34
C LEU A 16 -1.06 2.09 7.03
N GLN A 17 -0.72 3.06 7.90
CA GLN A 17 -1.01 4.48 7.64
C GLN A 17 -0.29 5.01 6.40
N LEU A 18 0.94 4.56 6.14
CA LEU A 18 1.69 4.97 4.96
C LEU A 18 1.04 4.42 3.68
N CYS A 19 0.71 3.12 3.65
CA CYS A 19 -0.05 2.52 2.56
C CYS A 19 -1.38 3.24 2.31
N GLN A 20 -2.12 3.58 3.38
CA GLN A 20 -3.38 4.30 3.28
C GLN A 20 -3.21 5.71 2.72
N ARG A 21 -2.18 6.46 3.12
CA ARG A 21 -1.92 7.81 2.58
C ARG A 21 -1.56 7.79 1.11
N VAL A 22 -0.68 6.87 0.69
CA VAL A 22 -0.36 6.69 -0.74
C VAL A 22 -1.63 6.35 -1.50
N PHE A 23 -2.41 5.40 -0.99
CA PHE A 23 -3.65 4.98 -1.62
C PHE A 23 -4.67 6.13 -1.75
N ASP A 24 -4.90 6.90 -0.68
CA ASP A 24 -5.82 8.04 -0.68
C ASP A 24 -5.35 9.14 -1.64
N ARG A 25 -4.03 9.41 -1.69
CA ARG A 25 -3.42 10.34 -2.65
C ARG A 25 -3.65 9.91 -4.10
N VAL A 26 -3.42 8.63 -4.41
CA VAL A 26 -3.62 8.12 -5.78
C VAL A 26 -5.11 8.08 -6.14
N CYS A 27 -6.00 7.79 -5.18
CA CYS A 27 -7.45 7.93 -5.37
C CYS A 27 -7.82 9.38 -5.72
N LEU A 28 -7.30 10.35 -4.97
CA LEU A 28 -7.53 11.78 -5.23
C LEU A 28 -6.99 12.21 -6.60
N GLU A 29 -5.76 11.81 -6.96
CA GLU A 29 -5.15 12.15 -8.26
C GLU A 29 -5.93 11.55 -9.44
N ARG A 30 -6.42 10.32 -9.30
CA ARG A 30 -7.18 9.64 -10.36
C ARG A 30 -8.68 9.95 -10.32
N LYS A 31 -9.15 10.77 -9.37
CA LYS A 31 -10.57 10.95 -9.03
C LYS A 31 -11.31 9.62 -8.85
N LEU A 32 -10.60 8.59 -8.39
CA LEU A 32 -11.20 7.31 -8.07
C LEU A 32 -11.95 7.46 -6.76
N ASN A 33 -13.22 7.09 -6.78
CA ASN A 33 -13.98 7.03 -5.56
C ASN A 33 -13.53 5.79 -4.80
N ARG A 34 -12.80 5.98 -3.69
CA ARG A 34 -12.38 4.91 -2.76
C ARG A 34 -13.51 3.98 -2.31
N MET A 35 -14.76 4.44 -2.47
CA MET A 35 -15.98 3.75 -2.08
C MET A 35 -16.79 3.21 -3.27
N SER A 36 -16.45 3.62 -4.50
CA SER A 36 -16.89 2.84 -5.65
C SER A 36 -16.08 1.55 -5.63
N GLY A 37 -16.75 0.40 -5.63
CA GLY A 37 -16.12 -0.92 -5.78
C GLY A 37 -15.52 -1.13 -7.16
N GLU A 38 -14.81 -0.12 -7.69
CA GLU A 38 -14.11 -0.16 -8.95
C GLU A 38 -12.94 -1.13 -8.81
N SER A 39 -12.78 -1.99 -9.82
CA SER A 39 -11.64 -2.89 -9.93
C SER A 39 -10.31 -2.11 -9.85
N ASP A 40 -10.28 -0.87 -10.32
CA ASP A 40 -9.14 0.04 -10.21
C ASP A 40 -8.71 0.30 -8.76
N VAL A 41 -9.65 0.46 -7.83
CA VAL A 41 -9.37 0.70 -6.40
C VAL A 41 -8.77 -0.55 -5.77
N GLN A 42 -9.35 -1.74 -6.02
CA GLN A 42 -8.78 -2.99 -5.53
C GLN A 42 -7.39 -3.26 -6.09
N LEU A 43 -7.19 -3.01 -7.39
CA LEU A 43 -5.89 -3.15 -8.04
C LEU A 43 -4.87 -2.17 -7.43
N LEU A 44 -5.29 -0.92 -7.18
CA LEU A 44 -4.48 0.09 -6.50
C LEU A 44 -3.97 -0.41 -5.14
N ALA A 45 -4.90 -0.92 -4.31
CA ALA A 45 -4.58 -1.40 -2.99
C ALA A 45 -3.60 -2.58 -3.08
N ALA A 46 -3.88 -3.55 -3.95
CA ALA A 46 -3.02 -4.71 -4.17
C ALA A 46 -1.60 -4.33 -4.62
N THR A 47 -1.46 -3.36 -5.52
CA THR A 47 -0.16 -2.87 -5.96
C THR A 47 0.58 -2.11 -4.85
N VAL A 48 -0.11 -1.27 -4.07
CA VAL A 48 0.49 -0.59 -2.90
C VAL A 48 1.01 -1.61 -1.89
N PHE A 49 0.21 -2.64 -1.56
CA PHE A 49 0.64 -3.72 -0.65
C PHE A 49 1.79 -4.55 -1.22
N SER A 50 1.80 -4.80 -2.54
CA SER A 50 2.89 -5.52 -3.19
C SER A 50 4.20 -4.74 -3.13
N LEU A 51 4.16 -3.43 -3.41
CA LEU A 51 5.33 -2.55 -3.32
C LEU A 51 5.84 -2.44 -1.88
N PHE A 52 4.93 -2.31 -0.92
CA PHE A 52 5.30 -2.25 0.49
C PHE A 52 5.98 -3.55 0.95
N GLN A 53 5.44 -4.70 0.56
CA GLN A 53 6.05 -6.01 0.84
C GLN A 53 7.41 -6.19 0.15
N ASN A 54 7.64 -5.52 -0.97
CA ASN A 54 8.93 -5.52 -1.67
C ASN A 54 10.00 -4.64 -1.00
N GLY A 55 9.66 -3.99 0.13
CA GLY A 55 10.60 -3.20 0.92
C GLY A 55 10.45 -1.69 0.76
N CYS A 56 9.47 -1.21 -0.03
CA CYS A 56 9.17 0.22 -0.09
C CYS A 56 8.51 0.68 1.22
N ARG A 57 9.31 1.29 2.11
CA ARG A 57 8.83 1.84 3.40
C ARG A 57 8.60 3.35 3.37
N ASN A 58 8.87 4.01 2.25
CA ASN A 58 8.76 5.46 2.09
C ASN A 58 7.54 5.82 1.22
N GLU A 59 6.74 6.79 1.66
CA GLU A 59 5.54 7.25 0.94
C GLU A 59 5.88 7.73 -0.47
N GLY A 60 6.96 8.51 -0.60
CA GLY A 60 7.45 9.02 -1.88
C GLY A 60 7.96 7.92 -2.82
N GLU A 61 8.76 6.97 -2.33
CA GLU A 61 9.23 5.85 -3.16
C GLU A 61 8.10 4.92 -3.57
N LEU A 62 7.14 4.67 -2.67
CA LEU A 62 6.01 3.81 -2.95
C LEU A 62 5.14 4.46 -4.02
N LEU A 63 4.88 5.77 -3.93
CA LEU A 63 4.16 6.53 -4.94
C LEU A 63 4.92 6.57 -6.29
N GLU A 64 6.23 6.83 -6.29
CA GLU A 64 7.07 6.84 -7.49
C GLU A 64 7.13 5.46 -8.16
N SER A 65 7.35 4.40 -7.39
CA SER A 65 7.36 3.03 -7.89
C SER A 65 5.99 2.63 -8.43
N PHE A 66 4.92 3.01 -7.73
CA PHE A 66 3.55 2.82 -8.18
C PHE A 66 3.27 3.54 -9.50
N ARG A 67 3.77 4.77 -9.67
CA ARG A 67 3.69 5.51 -10.94
C ARG A 67 4.45 4.80 -12.06
N ARG A 68 5.64 4.25 -11.79
CA ARG A 68 6.42 3.47 -12.78
C ARG A 68 5.76 2.15 -13.17
N THR A 69 5.20 1.41 -12.20
CA THR A 69 4.54 0.12 -12.47
C THR A 69 3.27 0.28 -13.31
N ARG A 70 2.71 1.49 -13.37
CA ARG A 70 1.43 1.79 -14.03
C ARG A 70 1.58 2.67 -15.28
N GLN A 71 2.81 2.85 -15.78
CA GLN A 71 3.11 3.32 -17.14
C GLN A 71 3.24 2.14 -18.08
#